data_AF-A0A6J6JGR0-F1
#
_entry.id   AF-A0A6J6JGR0-F1
#
_cell.length_a   1.000
_cell.length_b   1.000
_cell.length_c   1.000
_cell.angle_alpha   90.00
_cell.angle_beta   90.00
_cell.angle_gamma   90.00
#
_symmetry.space_group_name_H-M   'P 1'
#
loop_
_entity.id
_entity.type
_entity.pdbx_description
1 polymer ?
#
loop_
_entity_poly.entity_id
_entity_poly.type
_entity_poly.pdbx_seq_one_letter_code
_entity_poly.pdbx_strand_id
1 'polypeptide(L)'
;MFIAQASVLLNELAKSEPELHKSVMELASVWDTDDRKSAIERIWPKLKKVAIDYSVAEPAAAAGLVAVVPANFSWHDVGDFAAIAELQSQGRKGNLAVLGNAKVLADSSSGILVSDTDRLIALIGVEDIIVVDTPDALLVTTKEHAQRVKSLVDALKATGHSDVL
;
A
#
# COMPACT_ATOMS: atom_id res chain seq x y z
N MET A 1 1.34 -12.15 4.55
CA MET A 1 2.16 -11.97 5.77
C MET A 1 3.07 -13.17 5.92
N PHE A 2 4.32 -12.99 6.33
CA PHE A 2 5.27 -14.08 6.56
C PHE A 2 5.84 -14.02 7.98
N ILE A 3 6.06 -15.18 8.58
CA ILE A 3 6.79 -15.33 9.85
C ILE A 3 7.86 -16.38 9.61
N ALA A 4 9.13 -16.00 9.74
CA ALA A 4 10.25 -16.89 9.53
C ALA A 4 11.47 -16.41 10.32
N GLN A 5 12.40 -17.33 10.60
CA GLN A 5 13.71 -16.93 11.08
C GLN A 5 14.44 -16.17 9.96
N ALA A 6 15.15 -15.08 10.31
CA ALA A 6 15.90 -14.28 9.33
C ALA A 6 16.93 -15.12 8.56
N SER A 7 17.57 -16.08 9.22
CA SER A 7 18.51 -17.03 8.60
C SER A 7 17.86 -17.87 7.50
N VAL A 8 16.62 -18.32 7.71
CA VAL A 8 15.85 -19.09 6.71
C VAL A 8 15.55 -18.22 5.49
N LEU A 9 15.09 -16.98 5.70
CA LEU A 9 14.83 -16.04 4.61
C LEU A 9 16.10 -15.75 3.80
N LEU A 10 17.23 -15.51 4.47
CA LEU A 10 18.51 -15.24 3.81
C LEU A 10 19.04 -16.47 3.06
N ASN A 11 18.90 -17.67 3.62
CA ASN A 11 19.32 -18.91 2.96
C ASN A 11 18.50 -19.20 1.69
N GLU A 12 17.19 -18.96 1.73
CA GLU A 12 16.36 -19.12 0.53
C GLU A 12 16.68 -18.04 -0.51
N LEU A 13 16.86 -16.78 -0.08
CA LEU A 13 17.29 -15.69 -0.96
C LEU A 13 18.66 -15.96 -1.61
N ALA A 14 19.59 -16.59 -0.89
CA ALA A 14 20.90 -16.96 -1.43
C ALA A 14 20.80 -17.99 -2.57
N LYS A 15 19.78 -18.86 -2.55
CA LYS A 15 19.56 -19.88 -3.58
C LYS A 15 18.86 -19.28 -4.80
N SER A 16 17.84 -18.46 -4.59
CA SER A 16 16.99 -17.92 -5.65
C SER A 16 17.55 -16.65 -6.30
N GLU A 17 18.18 -15.78 -5.51
CA GLU A 17 18.67 -14.46 -5.92
C GLU A 17 20.08 -14.20 -5.34
N PRO A 18 21.12 -14.97 -5.75
CA PRO A 18 22.44 -14.96 -5.12
C PRO A 18 23.13 -13.58 -5.12
N GLU A 19 22.97 -12.79 -6.19
CA GLU A 19 23.55 -11.43 -6.27
C GLU A 19 22.83 -10.43 -5.37
N LEU A 20 21.50 -10.57 -5.23
CA LEU A 20 20.71 -9.77 -4.29
C LEU A 20 21.12 -10.11 -2.86
N HIS A 21 21.21 -11.41 -2.54
CA HIS A 21 21.68 -11.87 -1.23
C HIS A 21 23.06 -11.31 -0.90
N LYS A 22 24.02 -11.40 -1.82
CA LYS A 22 25.39 -10.87 -1.62
C LYS A 22 25.36 -9.37 -1.27
N SER A 23 24.59 -8.59 -2.02
CA SER A 23 24.48 -7.14 -1.81
C SER A 23 23.78 -6.79 -0.49
N VAL A 24 22.75 -7.56 -0.12
CA VAL A 24 22.06 -7.43 1.18
C VAL A 24 23.00 -7.77 2.33
N MET A 25 23.81 -8.83 2.21
CA MET A 25 24.80 -9.22 3.22
C MET A 25 25.93 -8.19 3.35
N GLU A 26 26.37 -7.59 2.24
CA GLU A 26 27.33 -6.48 2.27
C GLU A 26 26.76 -5.30 3.06
N LEU A 27 25.51 -4.90 2.75
CA LEU A 27 24.83 -3.81 3.46
C LEU A 27 24.63 -4.14 4.96
N ALA A 28 24.29 -5.39 5.28
CA ALA A 28 24.09 -5.84 6.64
C ALA A 28 25.40 -5.82 7.46
N SER A 29 26.55 -6.09 6.83
CA SER A 29 27.84 -6.15 7.53
C SER A 29 28.32 -4.82 8.12
N VAL A 30 27.77 -3.71 7.63
CA VAL A 30 28.09 -2.34 8.07
C VAL A 30 26.88 -1.63 8.70
N TRP A 31 25.82 -2.38 9.03
CA TRP A 31 24.55 -1.79 9.46
C TRP A 31 24.65 -1.02 10.79
N ASP A 32 25.48 -1.52 11.70
CA ASP A 32 25.69 -0.93 13.03
C ASP A 32 27.00 -0.13 13.11
N THR A 33 27.52 0.33 11.97
CA THR A 33 28.74 1.15 11.88
C THR A 33 28.44 2.53 11.30
N ASP A 34 29.41 3.44 11.40
CA ASP A 34 29.33 4.78 10.81
C ASP A 34 29.24 4.75 9.26
N ASP A 35 29.64 3.63 8.64
CA ASP A 35 29.62 3.45 7.19
C ASP A 35 28.23 3.17 6.61
N ARG A 36 27.22 2.87 7.45
CA ARG A 36 25.86 2.50 7.02
C ARG A 36 25.32 3.44 5.95
N LYS A 37 25.43 4.76 6.16
CA LYS A 37 24.86 5.75 5.25
C LYS A 37 25.49 5.66 3.86
N SER A 38 26.82 5.63 3.80
CA SER A 38 27.56 5.52 2.54
C SER A 38 27.27 4.19 1.82
N ALA A 39 27.15 3.10 2.58
CA ALA A 39 26.78 1.79 2.05
C ALA A 39 25.37 1.77 1.45
N ILE A 40 24.38 2.36 2.13
CA ILE A 40 23.01 2.51 1.59
C ILE A 40 23.05 3.28 0.27
N GLU A 41 23.67 4.45 0.24
CA GLU A 41 23.73 5.31 -0.97
C GLU A 41 24.41 4.59 -2.16
N ARG A 42 25.41 3.75 -1.89
CA ARG A 42 26.16 3.03 -2.92
C ARG A 42 25.47 1.74 -3.40
N ILE A 43 24.85 0.99 -2.49
CA ILE A 43 24.34 -0.36 -2.72
C ILE A 43 22.86 -0.33 -3.09
N TRP A 44 22.04 0.41 -2.33
CA TRP A 44 20.58 0.39 -2.43
C TRP A 44 20.05 0.67 -3.85
N PRO A 45 20.55 1.69 -4.60
CA PRO A 45 20.05 1.99 -5.94
C PRO A 45 20.31 0.88 -6.97
N LYS A 46 21.22 -0.06 -6.68
CA LYS A 46 21.62 -1.15 -7.58
C LYS A 46 20.92 -2.47 -7.23
N LEU A 47 20.21 -2.54 -6.11
CA LEU A 47 19.50 -3.74 -5.71
C LEU A 47 18.37 -4.04 -6.69
N LYS A 48 18.23 -5.33 -7.04
CA LYS A 48 17.11 -5.81 -7.86
C LYS A 48 15.80 -5.51 -7.13
N LYS A 49 14.89 -4.78 -7.78
CA LYS A 49 13.53 -4.56 -7.29
C LYS A 49 12.68 -5.81 -7.57
N VAL A 50 12.43 -6.62 -6.55
CA VAL A 50 11.63 -7.85 -6.64
C VAL A 50 10.83 -8.04 -5.35
N ALA A 51 9.61 -8.56 -5.47
CA ALA A 51 8.79 -8.89 -4.31
C ALA A 51 9.33 -10.14 -3.59
N ILE A 52 9.20 -10.18 -2.27
CA ILE A 52 9.63 -11.32 -1.45
C ILE A 52 8.87 -12.60 -1.79
N ASP A 53 7.65 -12.48 -2.30
CA ASP A 53 6.84 -13.60 -2.77
C ASP A 53 7.55 -14.38 -3.87
N TYR A 54 8.03 -13.67 -4.91
CA TYR A 54 8.76 -14.27 -6.02
C TYR A 54 10.19 -14.69 -5.66
N SER A 55 10.89 -13.87 -4.86
CA SER A 55 12.30 -14.13 -4.57
C SER A 55 12.51 -15.12 -3.43
N VAL A 56 11.55 -15.34 -2.54
CA VAL A 56 11.72 -16.21 -1.36
C VAL A 56 10.55 -17.16 -1.18
N ALA A 57 9.31 -16.66 -1.11
CA ALA A 57 8.18 -17.48 -0.67
C ALA A 57 7.82 -18.59 -1.68
N GLU A 58 7.76 -18.28 -2.97
CA GLU A 58 7.47 -19.25 -4.03
C GLU A 58 8.56 -20.33 -4.15
N PRO A 59 9.87 -19.99 -4.22
CA PRO A 59 10.93 -20.99 -4.17
C PRO A 59 10.88 -21.87 -2.91
N ALA A 60 10.68 -21.27 -1.73
CA ALA A 60 10.58 -21.99 -0.47
C ALA A 60 9.36 -22.94 -0.45
N ALA A 61 8.23 -22.52 -1.02
CA ALA A 61 7.04 -23.34 -1.15
C ALA A 61 7.29 -24.54 -2.10
N ALA A 62 7.94 -24.31 -3.24
CA ALA A 62 8.34 -25.36 -4.16
C ALA A 62 9.30 -26.38 -3.51
N ALA A 63 10.13 -25.92 -2.57
CA ALA A 63 11.02 -26.75 -1.76
C ALA A 63 10.33 -27.43 -0.55
N GLY A 64 9.01 -27.23 -0.36
CA GLY A 64 8.26 -27.82 0.75
C GLY A 64 8.54 -27.21 2.12
N LEU A 65 9.07 -25.98 2.17
CA LEU A 65 9.47 -25.29 3.42
C LEU A 65 8.39 -24.34 3.96
N VAL A 66 7.26 -24.21 3.27
CA VAL A 66 6.19 -23.27 3.63
C VAL A 66 5.02 -24.02 4.26
N ALA A 67 4.60 -23.55 5.43
CA ALA A 67 3.34 -23.92 6.05
C ALA A 67 2.41 -22.70 6.09
N VAL A 68 1.10 -22.92 5.93
CA VAL A 68 0.08 -21.88 5.97
C VAL A 68 -0.78 -22.09 7.20
N VAL A 69 -0.92 -21.04 8.02
CA VAL A 69 -1.86 -21.01 9.14
C VAL A 69 -3.10 -20.25 8.68
N PRO A 70 -4.28 -20.89 8.63
CA PRO A 70 -5.52 -20.21 8.29
C PRO A 70 -5.83 -19.11 9.31
N ALA A 71 -6.10 -17.90 8.82
CA ALA A 71 -6.57 -16.80 9.65
C ALA A 71 -8.08 -16.94 9.88
N ASN A 72 -8.53 -16.85 11.13
CA ASN A 72 -9.95 -16.83 11.51
C ASN A 72 -10.41 -15.45 11.97
N PHE A 73 -10.07 -14.44 11.17
CA PHE A 73 -10.47 -13.06 11.38
C PHE A 73 -10.65 -12.37 10.03
N SER A 74 -11.49 -11.34 9.98
CA SER A 74 -11.62 -10.50 8.79
C SER A 74 -10.32 -9.72 8.57
N TRP A 75 -9.79 -9.79 7.35
CA TRP A 75 -8.63 -9.03 6.93
C TRP A 75 -8.93 -8.37 5.59
N HIS A 76 -8.50 -7.12 5.47
CA HIS A 76 -8.58 -6.34 4.24
C HIS A 76 -7.21 -5.73 3.99
N ASP A 77 -6.73 -5.81 2.75
CA ASP A 77 -5.57 -5.03 2.32
C ASP A 77 -6.02 -3.57 2.19
N VAL A 78 -5.65 -2.72 3.15
CA VAL A 78 -5.97 -1.29 3.15
C VAL A 78 -5.05 -0.56 2.17
N GLY A 79 -5.03 -1.01 0.92
CA GLY A 79 -4.35 -0.38 -0.20
C GLY A 79 -5.33 0.24 -1.22
N ASP A 80 -6.64 0.02 -1.04
CA ASP A 80 -7.68 0.54 -1.90
C ASP A 80 -8.78 1.21 -1.04
N PHE A 81 -9.17 2.44 -1.39
CA PHE A 81 -10.28 3.15 -0.75
C PHE A 81 -11.58 2.33 -0.76
N ALA A 82 -11.71 1.42 -1.72
CA ALA A 82 -12.78 0.43 -1.77
C ALA A 82 -12.86 -0.45 -0.50
N ALA A 83 -11.73 -0.85 0.07
CA ALA A 83 -11.66 -1.69 1.26
C ALA A 83 -12.11 -0.92 2.52
N ILE A 84 -11.78 0.38 2.58
CA ILE A 84 -12.20 1.26 3.67
C ILE A 84 -13.72 1.51 3.61
N ALA A 85 -14.28 1.70 2.41
CA ALA A 85 -15.71 1.87 2.19
C ALA A 85 -16.53 0.65 2.68
N GLU A 86 -16.02 -0.55 2.41
CA GLU A 86 -16.64 -1.81 2.85
C GLU A 86 -16.58 -2.00 4.38
N LEU A 87 -15.45 -1.65 5.00
CA LEU A 87 -15.27 -1.72 6.46
C LEU A 87 -16.21 -0.77 7.22
N GLN A 88 -16.42 0.45 6.71
CA GLN A 88 -17.23 1.47 7.39
C GLN A 88 -18.73 1.35 7.13
N SER A 89 -19.12 0.82 5.97
CA SER A 89 -20.54 0.60 5.65
C SER A 89 -21.17 -0.56 6.43
N GLN A 90 -20.42 -1.28 7.28
CA GLN A 90 -20.84 -2.52 7.94
C GLN A 90 -21.44 -3.54 6.96
N GLY A 91 -21.00 -3.54 5.70
CA GLY A 91 -21.54 -4.39 4.64
C GLY A 91 -22.88 -3.94 4.04
N ARG A 92 -23.39 -2.74 4.37
CA ARG A 92 -24.60 -2.17 3.73
C ARG A 92 -24.23 -1.46 2.43
N LYS A 93 -24.43 -2.14 1.30
CA LYS A 93 -24.35 -1.53 -0.04
C LYS A 93 -25.33 -0.36 -0.15
N GLY A 94 -24.91 0.72 -0.83
CA GLY A 94 -25.76 1.88 -1.13
C GLY A 94 -25.67 3.05 -0.15
N ASN A 95 -24.80 3.00 0.87
CA ASN A 95 -24.58 4.12 1.79
C ASN A 95 -23.25 4.84 1.50
N LEU A 96 -23.19 6.12 1.86
CA LEU A 96 -21.96 6.90 1.91
C LEU A 96 -21.27 6.73 3.27
N ALA A 97 -20.07 6.17 3.28
CA ALA A 97 -19.21 6.14 4.46
C ALA A 97 -18.44 7.46 4.59
N VAL A 98 -18.52 8.12 5.75
CA VAL A 98 -17.80 9.37 6.02
C VAL A 98 -16.75 9.13 7.09
N LEU A 99 -15.51 9.51 6.79
CA LEU A 99 -14.34 9.37 7.66
C LEU A 99 -13.70 10.74 7.90
N GLY A 100 -13.32 10.98 9.16
CA GLY A 100 -12.77 12.25 9.62
C GLY A 100 -13.85 13.23 10.08
N ASN A 101 -13.45 14.48 10.32
CA ASN A 101 -14.33 15.54 10.79
C ASN A 101 -14.94 16.30 9.60
N ALA A 102 -15.70 15.61 8.77
CA ALA A 102 -16.28 16.18 7.55
C ALA A 102 -17.68 16.75 7.79
N LYS A 103 -17.97 17.94 7.26
CA LYS A 103 -19.34 18.44 7.12
C LYS A 103 -19.91 17.92 5.81
N VAL A 104 -20.84 16.98 5.86
CA VAL A 104 -21.36 16.30 4.67
C VAL A 104 -22.88 16.45 4.54
N LEU A 105 -23.33 16.85 3.35
CA LEU A 105 -24.72 16.74 2.93
C LEU A 105 -24.80 15.75 1.77
N ALA A 106 -25.47 14.62 1.98
CA ALA A 106 -25.60 13.61 0.94
C ALA A 106 -27.09 13.33 0.68
N ASP A 107 -27.48 13.37 -0.58
CA ASP A 107 -28.77 12.91 -1.07
C ASP A 107 -28.54 11.81 -2.10
N SER A 108 -29.19 10.66 -1.91
CA SER A 108 -29.21 9.55 -2.87
C SER A 108 -27.80 9.20 -3.41
N SER A 109 -26.82 9.08 -2.51
CA SER A 109 -25.40 8.87 -2.87
C SER A 109 -24.75 7.75 -2.07
N SER A 110 -23.81 7.02 -2.67
CA SER A 110 -23.07 5.91 -2.04
C SER A 110 -21.56 6.02 -2.26
N GLY A 111 -20.78 5.34 -1.42
CA GLY A 111 -19.33 5.24 -1.56
C GLY A 111 -18.58 5.63 -0.28
N ILE A 112 -17.46 6.34 -0.42
CA ILE A 112 -16.60 6.78 0.68
C ILE A 112 -16.19 8.24 0.49
N LEU A 113 -16.25 8.99 1.58
CA LEU A 113 -15.72 10.32 1.69
C LEU A 113 -14.77 10.35 2.89
N VAL A 114 -13.53 10.74 2.63
CA VAL A 114 -12.51 11.01 3.65
C VAL A 114 -12.20 12.49 3.58
N SER A 115 -12.32 13.21 4.69
CA SER A 115 -11.91 14.61 4.74
C SER A 115 -11.20 14.93 6.06
N ASP A 116 -10.11 15.68 5.93
CA ASP A 116 -9.38 16.30 7.05
C ASP A 116 -9.45 17.84 6.96
N THR A 117 -10.51 18.37 6.32
CA THR A 117 -10.73 19.81 6.20
C THR A 117 -12.10 20.23 6.72
N ASP A 118 -12.27 21.53 6.96
CA ASP A 118 -13.52 22.11 7.49
C ASP A 118 -14.60 22.39 6.43
N ARG A 119 -14.34 22.04 5.17
CA ARG A 119 -15.22 22.34 4.03
C ARG A 119 -16.52 21.53 4.10
N LEU A 120 -17.61 22.15 3.66
CA LEU A 120 -18.87 21.45 3.43
C LEU A 120 -18.81 20.72 2.08
N ILE A 121 -19.03 19.40 2.09
CA ILE A 121 -19.06 18.58 0.89
C ILE A 121 -20.49 18.10 0.65
N ALA A 122 -21.04 18.44 -0.51
CA ALA A 122 -22.39 18.08 -0.92
C ALA A 122 -22.36 17.06 -2.07
N LEU A 123 -23.10 15.96 -1.93
CA LEU A 123 -23.17 14.87 -2.90
C LEU A 123 -24.64 14.57 -3.22
N ILE A 124 -25.01 14.55 -4.49
CA ILE A 124 -26.39 14.31 -4.94
C ILE A 124 -26.38 13.31 -6.09
N GLY A 125 -27.05 12.17 -5.92
CA GLY A 125 -27.25 11.18 -6.98
C GLY A 125 -25.98 10.48 -7.48
N VAL A 126 -24.90 10.46 -6.70
CA VAL A 126 -23.62 9.85 -7.11
C VAL A 126 -23.43 8.49 -6.45
N GLU A 127 -23.19 7.47 -7.27
CA GLU A 127 -23.01 6.10 -6.80
C GLU A 127 -21.54 5.70 -6.79
N ASP A 128 -21.16 4.97 -5.74
CA ASP A 128 -19.84 4.40 -5.50
C ASP A 128 -18.70 5.42 -5.65
N ILE A 129 -18.95 6.65 -5.20
CA ILE A 129 -17.98 7.75 -5.23
C ILE A 129 -16.89 7.54 -4.19
N ILE A 130 -15.66 7.91 -4.52
CA ILE A 130 -14.53 8.04 -3.60
C ILE A 130 -14.15 9.52 -3.62
N VAL A 131 -14.32 10.19 -2.47
CA VAL A 131 -13.88 11.56 -2.25
C VAL A 131 -12.80 11.54 -1.18
N VAL A 132 -11.63 12.11 -1.48
CA VAL A 132 -10.56 12.33 -0.49
C VAL A 132 -10.19 13.80 -0.54
N ASP A 133 -10.55 14.52 0.51
CA ASP A 133 -10.33 15.96 0.67
C ASP A 133 -9.27 16.19 1.74
N THR A 134 -8.09 16.61 1.29
CA THR A 134 -6.98 17.04 2.14
C THR A 134 -6.76 18.55 1.98
N PRO A 135 -5.98 19.20 2.85
CA PRO A 135 -5.75 20.65 2.75
C PRO A 135 -5.16 21.09 1.40
N ASP A 136 -4.36 20.22 0.80
CA ASP A 136 -3.52 20.44 -0.38
C ASP A 136 -4.10 19.84 -1.67
N ALA A 137 -4.95 18.81 -1.58
CA ALA A 137 -5.50 18.13 -2.75
C ALA A 137 -6.94 17.64 -2.55
N LEU A 138 -7.65 17.50 -3.66
CA LEU A 138 -8.97 16.85 -3.71
C LEU A 138 -8.93 15.75 -4.77
N LEU A 139 -9.14 14.51 -4.32
CA LEU A 139 -9.39 13.37 -5.20
C LEU A 139 -10.88 13.10 -5.25
N VAL A 140 -11.43 13.04 -6.47
CA VAL A 140 -12.77 12.54 -6.73
C VAL A 140 -12.68 11.46 -7.79
N THR A 141 -13.12 10.25 -7.47
CA THR A 141 -13.15 9.12 -8.39
C THR A 141 -14.30 8.18 -8.04
N THR A 142 -14.47 7.10 -8.79
CA THR A 142 -15.41 6.03 -8.46
C THR A 142 -14.66 4.78 -8.03
N LYS A 143 -15.34 3.88 -7.32
CA LYS A 143 -14.78 2.57 -6.96
C LYS A 143 -14.25 1.80 -8.18
N GLU A 144 -14.93 1.90 -9.32
CA GLU A 144 -14.49 1.32 -10.60
C GLU A 144 -13.11 1.83 -11.05
N HIS A 145 -12.76 3.07 -10.71
CA HIS A 145 -11.54 3.74 -11.17
C HIS A 145 -10.47 3.89 -10.07
N ALA A 146 -10.71 3.37 -8.86
CA ALA A 146 -9.81 3.52 -7.71
C ALA A 146 -8.37 3.06 -8.01
N GLN A 147 -8.21 1.96 -8.76
CA GLN A 147 -6.89 1.42 -9.14
C GLN A 147 -6.07 2.38 -10.03
N ARG A 148 -6.72 3.33 -10.72
CA ARG A 148 -6.05 4.32 -11.58
C ARG A 148 -5.40 5.45 -10.78
N VAL A 149 -5.72 5.59 -9.49
CA VAL A 149 -5.14 6.62 -8.61
C VAL A 149 -3.61 6.48 -8.56
N LYS A 150 -3.08 5.25 -8.58
CA LYS A 150 -1.63 5.02 -8.60
C LYS A 150 -0.95 5.65 -9.83
N SER A 151 -1.55 5.47 -11.01
CA SER A 151 -1.05 6.08 -12.25
C SER A 151 -1.16 7.61 -12.23
N LEU A 152 -2.19 8.15 -11.56
CA LEU A 152 -2.34 9.60 -11.38
C LEU A 152 -1.24 10.17 -10.47
N VAL A 153 -0.92 9.48 -9.36
CA VAL A 153 0.19 9.84 -8.46
C VAL A 153 1.52 9.82 -9.21
N ASP A 154 1.76 8.80 -10.04
CA ASP A 154 2.98 8.72 -10.85
C ASP A 154 3.06 9.88 -11.87
N ALA A 155 1.93 10.29 -12.45
CA ALA A 155 1.87 11.45 -13.34
C ALA A 155 2.11 12.78 -12.61
N LEU A 156 1.57 12.96 -11.39
CA LEU A 156 1.80 14.16 -10.58
C LEU A 156 3.28 14.36 -10.22
N LYS A 157 4.00 13.27 -9.93
CA LYS A 157 5.46 13.30 -9.74
C LYS A 157 6.19 13.81 -10.98
N ALA A 158 5.73 13.40 -12.17
CA ALA A 158 6.35 13.79 -13.44
C ALA A 158 6.06 15.25 -13.83
N THR A 159 4.93 15.83 -13.39
CA THR A 159 4.52 17.21 -13.71
C THR A 159 4.94 18.24 -12.66
N GLY A 160 5.74 17.84 -11.66
CA GLY A 160 6.32 18.76 -10.67
C GLY A 160 5.42 19.12 -9.49
N HIS A 161 4.28 18.44 -9.33
CA HIS A 161 3.34 18.64 -8.21
C HIS A 161 3.61 17.61 -7.10
N SER A 162 4.87 17.46 -6.71
CA SER A 162 5.27 16.46 -5.68
C SER A 162 4.96 16.92 -4.26
N ASP A 163 4.60 18.18 -4.10
CA ASP A 163 4.25 18.86 -2.85
C ASP A 163 2.86 18.48 -2.32
N VAL A 164 2.02 17.88 -3.17
CA VAL A 164 0.63 17.46 -2.87
C VAL A 164 0.44 15.95 -2.80
N LEU A 165 1.53 15.19 -2.62
CA LEU A 165 1.59 13.72 -2.62
C LEU A 165 1.87 13.10 -1.26
#